data_AF-A0A2D9X366-F1
#
_entry.id   AF-A0A2D9X366-F1
#
_cell.length_a   1.000
_cell.length_b   1.000
_cell.length_c   1.000
_cell.angle_alpha   90.00
_cell.angle_beta   90.00
_cell.angle_gamma   90.00
#
_symmetry.space_group_name_H-M   'P 1'
#
loop_
_entity.id
_entity.type
_entity.pdbx_description
1 polymer ?
#
loop_
_entity_poly.entity_id
_entity_poly.type
_entity_poly.pdbx_seq_one_letter_code
_entity_poly.pdbx_strand_id
1 'polypeptide(L)' 'MTTEISLATLKLHNERLDKLLTRLEENFGWKPIHPKEDVQTIMYRAGQASVIDYIKSIMEEEI' A
#
# COMPACT_ATOMS: atom_id res chain seq x y z
N MET A 1 -0.26 23.22 -25.70
CA MET A 1 -1.39 23.13 -24.75
C MET A 1 -0.94 22.23 -23.61
N THR A 2 -0.55 22.81 -22.49
CA THR A 2 -0.46 22.06 -21.23
C THR A 2 -1.89 21.91 -20.72
N THR A 3 -2.39 20.68 -20.63
CA THR A 3 -3.69 20.41 -20.03
C THR A 3 -3.64 20.86 -18.58
N GLU A 4 -4.37 21.92 -18.24
CA GLU A 4 -4.54 22.34 -16.85
C GLU A 4 -5.25 21.23 -16.10
N ILE A 5 -4.50 20.49 -15.28
CA ILE A 5 -5.07 19.44 -14.44
C ILE A 5 -5.96 20.14 -13.40
N SER A 6 -7.26 19.86 -13.45
CA SER A 6 -8.19 20.48 -12.52
C SER A 6 -7.94 20.01 -11.08
N LEU A 7 -8.18 20.88 -10.10
CA LEU A 7 -8.09 20.54 -8.68
C LEU A 7 -8.97 19.32 -8.31
N ALA A 8 -10.13 19.18 -8.96
CA ALA A 8 -11.01 18.03 -8.78
C ALA A 8 -10.37 16.73 -9.28
N THR A 9 -9.62 16.79 -10.38
CA THR A 9 -8.85 15.65 -10.90
C THR A 9 -7.74 15.25 -9.94
N LEU A 10 -6.99 16.20 -9.37
CA LEU A 10 -5.94 15.92 -8.38
C LEU A 10 -6.50 15.27 -7.11
N LYS A 11 -7.60 15.81 -6.55
CA LYS A 11 -8.27 15.23 -5.38
C LYS A 11 -8.74 13.79 -5.64
N LEU A 12 -9.34 13.55 -6.80
CA LEU A 12 -9.78 12.20 -7.19
C LEU A 12 -8.60 11.22 -7.32
N HIS A 13 -7.43 11.67 -7.77
CA HIS A 13 -6.24 10.82 -7.85
C HIS A 13 -5.75 10.43 -6.44
N ASN A 14 -5.70 11.38 -5.51
CA ASN A 14 -5.30 11.10 -4.13
C ASN A 14 -6.30 10.14 -3.45
N GLU A 15 -7.60 10.38 -3.59
CA GLU A 15 -8.63 9.48 -3.03
C GLU A 15 -8.56 8.05 -3.61
N ARG A 16 -8.17 7.90 -4.88
CA ARG A 16 -7.98 6.59 -5.51
C ARG A 16 -6.74 5.90 -4.99
N LEU A 17 -5.66 6.65 -4.77
CA LEU A 17 -4.41 6.13 -4.20
C LEU A 17 -4.65 5.63 -2.77
N ASP A 18 -5.34 6.39 -1.93
CA ASP A 18 -5.67 6.00 -0.56
C ASP A 18 -6.52 4.71 -0.52
N LYS A 19 -7.51 4.61 -1.41
CA LYS A 19 -8.34 3.40 -1.54
C LYS A 19 -7.53 2.19 -2.01
N LEU A 20 -6.56 2.40 -2.90
CA LEU A 20 -5.68 1.34 -3.37
C LEU A 20 -4.79 0.84 -2.22
N LEU A 21 -4.19 1.75 -1.46
CA LEU A 21 -3.35 1.42 -0.31
C LEU A 21 -4.14 0.67 0.76
N THR A 22 -5.35 1.13 1.07
CA THR A 22 -6.26 0.45 2.01
C THR A 22 -6.52 -1.00 1.59
N ARG A 23 -6.84 -1.24 0.30
CA ARG A 23 -7.05 -2.59 -0.21
C ARG A 23 -5.79 -3.45 -0.15
N LEU A 24 -4.61 -2.88 -0.39
CA LEU A 24 -3.35 -3.60 -0.27
C LEU A 24 -3.12 -4.04 1.18
N GLU A 25 -3.37 -3.18 2.16
CA GLU A 25 -3.25 -3.53 3.59
C GLU A 25 -4.21 -4.63 4.03
N GLU A 26 -5.48 -4.54 3.64
CA GLU A 26 -6.48 -5.57 4.00
C GLU A 26 -6.09 -6.97 3.50
N ASN A 27 -5.50 -7.04 2.30
CA ASN A 27 -5.17 -8.29 1.65
C ASN A 27 -3.78 -8.81 2.03
N PHE A 28 -2.78 -7.94 2.05
CA PHE A 28 -1.36 -8.27 2.11
C PHE A 28 -0.59 -7.62 3.27
N GLY A 29 -1.27 -6.82 4.10
CA GLY A 29 -0.68 -6.24 5.30
C GLY A 29 -0.28 -7.29 6.34
N TRP A 30 0.41 -6.83 7.37
CA TRP A 30 0.84 -7.70 8.46
C TRP A 30 -0.36 -8.38 9.14
N LYS A 31 -0.21 -9.68 9.41
CA LYS A 31 -1.19 -10.50 10.12
C LYS A 31 -0.47 -11.30 11.20
N PRO A 32 -1.11 -11.56 12.37
CA PRO A 32 -0.56 -12.44 13.39
C PRO A 32 -0.14 -13.79 12.80
N ILE A 33 0.95 -14.34 13.32
CA ILE A 33 1.47 -15.65 12.89
C ILE A 33 0.88 -16.71 13.82
N HIS A 34 0.24 -17.73 13.25
CA HIS A 34 -0.19 -18.89 14.00
C HIS A 34 0.95 -19.93 14.05
N PRO A 35 1.23 -20.57 15.20
CA PRO A 35 2.34 -21.53 15.35
C PRO A 35 2.32 -22.76 14.43
N LYS A 36 1.20 -22.99 13.73
CA LYS A 36 1.04 -24.09 12.77
C LYS A 36 1.34 -23.68 11.33
N GLU A 37 1.58 -22.39 11.08
CA GLU A 37 1.97 -21.91 9.76
C GLU A 37 3.39 -22.33 9.44
N ASP A 38 3.62 -22.73 8.20
CA ASP A 38 4.96 -23.04 7.74
C ASP A 38 5.81 -21.76 7.60
N VAL A 39 7.13 -21.91 7.75
CA VAL A 39 8.07 -20.79 7.70
C VAL A 39 8.05 -20.09 6.34
N GLN A 40 7.83 -20.82 5.24
CA GLN A 40 7.85 -20.25 3.89
C GLN A 40 6.67 -19.30 3.68
N THR A 41 5.49 -19.68 4.15
CA THR A 41 4.27 -18.87 4.16
C THR A 41 4.44 -17.62 5.01
N ILE A 42 5.05 -17.76 6.20
CA ILE A 42 5.35 -16.62 7.07
C ILE A 42 6.29 -15.63 6.37
N MET A 43 7.38 -16.13 5.77
CA MET A 43 8.36 -15.29 5.06
C MET A 43 7.74 -14.61 3.84
N TYR A 44 6.92 -15.32 3.07
CA TYR A 44 6.23 -14.76 1.91
C TYR A 44 5.31 -13.61 2.31
N ARG A 45 4.48 -13.79 3.35
CA ARG A 45 3.61 -12.75 3.89
C ARG A 45 4.41 -11.56 4.44
N ALA A 46 5.52 -11.81 5.13
CA ALA A 46 6.39 -10.76 5.64
C ALA A 46 6.99 -9.92 4.50
N GLY A 47 7.40 -10.57 3.40
CA GLY A 47 7.85 -9.89 2.18
C GLY A 47 6.76 -8.99 1.60
N GLN A 48 5.51 -9.47 1.50
CA GLN A 48 4.40 -8.66 1.01
C GLN A 48 4.13 -7.42 1.88
N ALA A 49 4.14 -7.58 3.21
CA ALA A 49 3.97 -6.47 4.14
C ALA A 49 5.10 -5.43 3.99
N SER A 50 6.35 -5.87 3.82
CA SER A 50 7.49 -4.97 3.64
C SER A 50 7.39 -4.09 2.39
N VAL A 51 6.74 -4.59 1.33
CA VAL A 51 6.48 -3.80 0.11
C VAL A 51 5.47 -2.69 0.39
N ILE A 52 4.44 -2.96 1.19
CA ILE A 52 3.47 -1.95 1.59
C ILE A 52 4.14 -0.87 2.43
N ASP A 53 4.99 -1.26 3.39
CA ASP A 53 5.72 -0.32 4.23
C ASP A 53 6.66 0.58 3.41
N TYR A 54 7.31 0.03 2.39
CA TYR A 54 8.13 0.81 1.45
C TYR A 54 7.30 1.80 0.61
N ILE A 55 6.10 1.41 0.16
CA ILE A 55 5.20 2.34 -0.55
C ILE A 55 4.82 3.50 0.38
N LYS A 56 4.49 3.22 1.64
CA LYS A 56 4.19 4.24 2.64
C LYS A 56 5.35 5.19 2.87
N SER A 57 6.59 4.68 2.96
CA SER A 57 7.76 5.54 3.17
C SER A 57 7.98 6.50 2.00
N ILE A 58 7.79 6.06 0.76
CA ILE A 58 7.85 6.95 -0.42
C ILE A 58 6.77 8.03 -0.33
N MET A 59 5.54 7.66 0.05
CA MET A 59 4.44 8.61 0.19
C MET A 59 4.68 9.64 1.30
N GLU A 60 5.37 9.28 2.38
CA GLU A 60 5.75 10.21 3.44
C GLU A 60 6.93 11.11 3.05
N GLU A 61 7.86 10.63 2.24
CA GLU A 61 9.04 11.40 1.79
C GLU A 61 8.72 12.38 0.64
N GLU A 62 7.76 12.05 -0.23
CA GLU A 62 7.40 12.87 -1.40
C GLU A 62 6.27 13.90 -1.15
N ILE A 63 5.66 13.92 0.05
CA ILE A 63 4.56 14.84 0.43
C ILE A 63 5.00 15.92 1.41
#